data_AF-A0A1Q8QBB2-F1
#
_entry.id   AF-A0A1Q8QBB2-F1
#
_cell.length_a   1.000
_cell.length_b   1.000
_cell.length_c   1.000
_cell.angle_alpha   90.00
_cell.angle_beta   90.00
_cell.angle_gamma   90.00
#
_symmetry.space_group_name_H-M   'P 1'
#
loop_
_entity.id
_entity.type
_entity.pdbx_description
1 polymer ?
#
loop_
_entity_poly.entity_id
_entity_poly.type
_entity_poly.pdbx_seq_one_letter_code
_entity_poly.pdbx_strand_id
1 'polypeptide(L)' 'MEEAGLKGFTIGGAQISPRHAGIIVNAGAATGADILAVIEEMRQAARERYGVELVLEQVVV' A
#
# COMPACT_ATOMS: atom_id res chain seq x y z
N MET A 1 -3.39 -8.04 -3.95
CA MET A 1 -2.40 -7.70 -2.91
C MET A 1 -2.26 -8.77 -1.83
N GLU A 2 -3.30 -9.51 -1.47
CA GLU A 2 -3.22 -10.61 -0.49
C GLU A 2 -2.12 -11.62 -0.85
N GLU A 3 -2.10 -12.05 -2.10
CA GLU A 3 -1.12 -12.97 -2.69
C GLU A 3 0.21 -12.28 -3.02
N ALA A 4 0.27 -10.95 -2.97
CA ALA A 4 1.49 -10.18 -3.17
C ALA A 4 2.38 -10.15 -1.91
N GLY A 5 1.96 -10.78 -0.81
CA GLY A 5 2.78 -10.91 0.40
C GLY A 5 3.14 -9.58 1.07
N LEU A 6 2.41 -8.50 0.78
CA LEU A 6 2.70 -7.17 1.32
C LEU A 6 2.00 -6.87 2.66
N LYS A 7 1.30 -7.83 3.25
CA LYS A 7 0.67 -7.66 4.56
C LYS A 7 1.72 -7.29 5.61
N GLY A 8 1.50 -6.20 6.34
CA GLY A 8 2.45 -5.68 7.33
C GLY A 8 3.62 -4.88 6.76
N PHE A 9 3.73 -4.74 5.44
CA PHE A 9 4.73 -3.87 4.81
C PHE A 9 4.52 -2.42 5.27
N THR A 10 5.60 -1.74 5.65
CA THR A 10 5.55 -0.44 6.32
C THR A 10 6.59 0.50 5.73
N ILE A 11 6.18 1.74 5.44
CA ILE A 11 7.06 2.86 5.11
C ILE A 11 6.70 4.03 6.01
N GLY A 12 7.69 4.58 6.74
CA GLY A 12 7.44 5.64 7.71
C GLY A 12 6.38 5.22 8.73
N GLY A 13 5.33 6.02 8.90
CA GLY A 13 4.20 5.66 9.76
C GLY A 13 3.08 4.87 9.06
N ALA A 14 3.12 4.67 7.74
CA ALA A 14 2.06 4.00 6.99
C ALA A 14 2.36 2.50 6.81
N GLN A 15 1.34 1.65 6.98
CA GLN A 15 1.47 0.20 6.89
C GLN A 15 0.32 -0.42 6.10
N ILE A 16 0.59 -1.45 5.30
CA ILE A 16 -0.45 -2.31 4.73
C ILE A 16 -1.01 -3.21 5.84
N SER A 17 -2.32 -3.15 6.05
CA SER A 17 -3.00 -3.88 7.13
C SER A 17 -2.64 -5.38 7.09
N PRO A 18 -2.23 -5.97 8.24
CA PRO A 18 -1.97 -7.40 8.32
C PRO A 18 -3.24 -8.24 8.13
N ARG A 19 -4.43 -7.62 8.28
CA ARG A 19 -5.72 -8.29 8.13
C ARG A 19 -6.24 -8.25 6.69
N HIS A 20 -5.93 -7.20 5.93
CA HIS A 20 -6.47 -7.00 4.58
C HIS A 20 -5.50 -6.19 3.71
N ALA A 21 -4.91 -6.82 2.70
CA ALA A 21 -3.78 -6.24 1.96
C ALA A 21 -4.14 -5.03 1.06
N GLY A 22 -5.43 -4.72 0.90
CA GLY A 22 -5.91 -3.52 0.20
C GLY A 22 -6.12 -2.29 1.09
N ILE A 23 -5.89 -2.41 2.40
CA ILE A 23 -6.09 -1.30 3.36
C ILE A 23 -4.73 -0.82 3.85
N ILE A 24 -4.49 0.49 3.77
CA ILE A 24 -3.36 1.14 4.41
C ILE A 24 -3.85 1.68 5.76
N VAL A 25 -3.16 1.34 6.83
CA VAL A 25 -3.40 1.83 8.19
C VAL A 25 -2.28 2.78 8.58
N ASN A 26 -2.63 3.81 9.35
CA ASN A 26 -1.62 4.58 10.06
C ASN A 26 -1.17 3.76 11.28
N ALA A 27 0.06 3.24 11.22
CA ALA A 27 0.70 2.48 12.30
C ALA A 27 1.50 3.37 13.26
N GLY A 28 1.43 4.70 13.11
CA GLY A 28 2.12 5.67 13.96
C GLY A 28 1.89 7.11 13.54
N ALA A 29 2.96 7.84 13.21
CA ALA A 29 2.91 9.22 12.74
C ALA A 29 2.95 9.27 11.19
N ALA A 30 2.07 8.52 10.51
CA ALA A 30 2.05 8.50 9.05
C ALA A 30 1.83 9.89 8.46
N THR A 31 2.70 10.27 7.53
CA THR A 31 2.51 11.44 6.69
C THR A 31 1.78 11.08 5.39
N GLY A 32 1.27 12.07 4.67
CA GLY A 32 0.72 11.84 3.33
C GLY A 32 1.76 11.23 2.37
N ALA A 33 3.03 11.62 2.51
CA ALA A 33 4.12 11.05 1.72
C ALA A 33 4.34 9.55 2.01
N ASP A 34 4.22 9.14 3.28
CA ASP A 34 4.32 7.72 3.67
C ASP A 34 3.21 6.89 3.01
N ILE A 35 1.98 7.41 3.02
CA ILE A 35 0.83 6.74 2.40
C ILE A 35 1.04 6.60 0.90
N LEU A 36 1.47 7.67 0.22
CA LEU A 36 1.74 7.64 -1.22
C LEU A 36 2.88 6.68 -1.57
N ALA A 37 3.92 6.59 -0.75
CA ALA A 37 5.00 5.63 -0.94
C ALA A 37 4.52 4.18 -0.84
N VAL A 38 3.67 3.86 0.16
CA VAL A 38 3.05 2.54 0.27
C VAL A 38 2.18 2.22 -0.95
N ILE A 39 1.41 3.18 -1.47
CA ILE A 39 0.60 3.00 -2.68
C ILE A 39 1.48 2.67 -3.89
N GLU A 40 2.61 3.34 -4.05
CA GLU A 40 3.49 3.08 -5.20
C GLU A 40 4.12 1.68 -5.13
N GLU A 41 4.54 1.24 -3.94
CA GLU A 41 5.01 -0.14 -3.74
C GLU A 41 3.92 -1.17 -4.06
N MET A 42 2.67 -0.90 -3.69
CA MET A 42 1.55 -1.76 -4.05
C MET A 42 1.37 -1.84 -5.57
N ARG A 43 1.47 -0.71 -6.28
CA ARG A 43 1.37 -0.67 -7.75
C ARG A 43 2.53 -1.40 -8.42
N GLN A 44 3.75 -1.17 -7.95
CA GLN A 44 4.93 -1.87 -8.47
C GLN A 44 4.82 -3.37 -8.27
N ALA A 45 4.47 -3.84 -7.07
CA ALA A 45 4.30 -5.27 -6.82
C ALA A 45 3.18 -5.88 -7.68
N ALA A 46 2.10 -5.14 -7.96
CA ALA A 46 1.03 -5.61 -8.82
C ALA A 46 1.49 -5.73 -10.29
N ARG A 47 2.24 -4.74 -10.79
CA ARG A 47 2.84 -4.76 -12.13
C ARG A 47 3.82 -5.92 -12.28
N GLU A 48 4.73 -6.10 -11.33
CA GLU A 48 5.78 -7.12 -11.41
C GLU A 48 5.24 -8.54 -11.32
N ARG A 49 4.24 -8.78 -10.46
CA ARG A 49 3.74 -10.14 -10.21
C ARG A 49 2.61 -10.56 -11.13
N TYR A 50 1.76 -9.62 -11.50
CA TYR A 50 0.53 -9.92 -12.23
C TYR A 50 0.43 -9.20 -13.57
N GLY A 51 1.36 -8.28 -13.88
CA GLY A 51 1.28 -7.48 -15.11
C GLY A 51 0.10 -6.51 -15.14
N VAL A 52 -0.45 -6.16 -13.97
CA VAL A 52 -1.63 -5.27 -13.86
C VAL A 52 -1.27 -3.94 -13.23
N GLU A 53 -1.98 -2.90 -13.63
CA GLU A 53 -1.89 -1.57 -13.04
C GLU A 53 -3.01 -1.40 -12.00
N LEU A 54 -2.65 -1.08 -10.75
CA LEU A 54 -3.66 -0.77 -9.74
C LEU A 54 -4.14 0.67 -9.88
N VAL A 55 -5.45 0.84 -9.78
CA VAL A 55 -6.09 2.16 -9.70
C VAL A 55 -6.43 2.45 -8.24
N LEU A 56 -6.06 3.63 -7.77
CA LEU A 56 -6.39 4.08 -6.43
C LEU A 56 -7.87 4.42 -6.33
N GLU A 57 -8.56 3.88 -5.33
CA GLU A 57 -9.97 4.20 -5.05
C GLU A 57 -10.13 5.53 -4.30
N GLN A 58 -9.17 5.86 -3.44
CA GLN A 58 -9.22 7.05 -2.59
C GLN A 58 -8.84 8.31 -3.37
N VAL A 59 -9.51 9.42 -3.07
CA VAL A 59 -9.16 10.74 -3.61
C VAL A 59 -8.13 11.38 -2.69
N VAL A 60 -6.97 11.74 -3.25
CA VAL A 60 -5.95 12.53 -2.57
C VAL A 60 -6.24 14.02 -2.82
N VAL A 61 -6.33 14.81 -1.75
CA VAL A 61 -6.66 16.24 -1.78
C VAL A 61 -5.49 17.12 -1.36
#